data_AF-A0AAC9AF41-F1
#
_entry.id   AF-A0AAC9AF41-F1
#
_cell.length_a   1.000
_cell.length_b   1.000
_cell.length_c   1.000
_cell.angle_alpha   90.00
_cell.angle_beta   90.00
_cell.angle_gamma   90.00
#
_symmetry.space_group_name_H-M   'P 1'
#
loop_
_entity.id
_entity.type
_entity.pdbx_description
1 polymer ?
#
loop_
_entity_poly.entity_id
_entity_poly.type
_entity_poly.pdbx_seq_one_letter_code
_entity_poly.pdbx_strand_id
1 'polypeptide(L)'
;MKKMFTSGWEPTLLSEEVLASGVWFYDNKIPFNATLLRQKYDYTSFDLPKIEVTVHPYNLDYIDYSISDEGSVYFWQFEGQGRKSKSPTFSTYFAARDHINSYGTKYDISW
;
A
#
# COMPACT_ATOMS: atom_id res chain seq x y z
N MET A 1 -1.56 -30.33 -9.90
CA MET A 1 -1.14 -28.94 -9.63
C MET A 1 -2.40 -28.08 -9.54
N LYS A 2 -2.74 -27.55 -8.36
CA LYS A 2 -3.83 -26.58 -8.24
C LYS A 2 -3.34 -25.31 -8.94
N LYS A 3 -3.97 -24.91 -10.04
CA LYS A 3 -3.59 -23.67 -10.75
C LYS A 3 -3.95 -22.50 -9.85
N MET A 4 -2.95 -21.99 -9.12
CA MET A 4 -3.12 -20.87 -8.19
C MET A 4 -3.43 -19.57 -8.94
N PHE A 5 -2.84 -19.40 -10.13
CA PHE A 5 -3.11 -18.31 -11.06
C PHE A 5 -3.74 -18.85 -12.34
N THR A 6 -4.75 -18.14 -12.85
CA THR A 6 -5.47 -18.43 -14.09
C THR A 6 -5.69 -17.13 -14.86
N SER A 7 -6.14 -17.19 -16.11
CA SER A 7 -6.35 -15.99 -16.93
C SER A 7 -7.35 -15.00 -16.32
N GLY A 8 -8.30 -15.47 -15.50
CA GLY A 8 -9.26 -14.64 -14.76
C GLY A 8 -8.94 -14.51 -13.27
N TRP A 9 -7.68 -14.70 -12.87
CA TRP A 9 -7.26 -14.46 -11.49
C TRP A 9 -7.27 -12.97 -11.17
N GLU A 10 -7.67 -12.65 -9.94
CA GLU A 10 -7.65 -11.31 -9.34
C GLU A 10 -7.10 -11.44 -7.90
N PRO A 11 -6.37 -10.45 -7.41
CA PRO A 11 -5.82 -10.49 -6.06
C PRO A 11 -6.92 -10.33 -5.01
N THR A 12 -6.85 -11.15 -3.96
CA THR A 12 -7.73 -11.05 -2.80
C THR A 12 -7.01 -10.32 -1.67
N LEU A 13 -7.62 -9.26 -1.15
CA LEU A 13 -7.18 -8.64 0.10
C LEU A 13 -7.55 -9.55 1.28
N LEU A 14 -6.56 -10.06 1.99
CA LEU A 14 -6.72 -10.93 3.15
C LEU A 14 -6.97 -10.14 4.43
N SER A 15 -6.26 -9.03 4.62
CA SER A 15 -6.40 -8.19 5.80
C SER A 15 -5.87 -6.77 5.56
N GLU A 16 -6.40 -5.82 6.32
CA GLU A 16 -5.88 -4.45 6.42
C GLU A 16 -5.66 -4.11 7.91
N GLU A 17 -4.54 -3.47 8.21
CA GLU A 17 -4.15 -3.10 9.58
C GLU A 17 -3.62 -1.66 9.62
N VAL A 18 -4.00 -0.93 10.66
CA VAL A 18 -3.43 0.38 10.98
C VAL A 18 -2.16 0.17 11.81
N LEU A 19 -1.02 0.57 11.26
CA LEU A 19 0.28 0.45 11.92
C LEU A 19 0.71 1.71 12.64
N ALA A 20 0.26 2.88 12.19
CA ALA A 20 0.55 4.15 12.82
C ALA A 20 -0.54 5.16 12.45
N SER A 21 -0.79 6.13 13.32
CA SER A 21 -1.69 7.23 12.99
C SER A 21 -1.37 8.50 13.75
N GLY A 22 -1.81 9.63 13.21
CA GLY A 22 -1.63 10.93 13.84
C GLY A 22 -1.97 12.08 12.92
N VAL A 23 -1.43 13.25 13.22
CA VAL A 23 -1.65 14.48 12.45
C VAL A 23 -0.43 14.78 11.59
N TRP A 24 -0.67 15.09 10.32
CA TRP A 24 0.33 15.51 9.36
C TRP A 24 -0.04 16.89 8.81
N PHE A 25 0.94 17.77 8.65
CA PHE A 25 0.73 19.15 8.20
C PHE A 25 1.28 19.38 6.79
N TYR A 26 0.41 19.78 5.87
CA TYR A 26 0.84 20.31 4.57
C TYR A 26 1.30 21.76 4.71
N ASP A 27 2.55 22.03 4.37
CA ASP A 27 3.17 23.37 4.42
C ASP A 27 2.94 24.11 5.76
N ASN A 28 3.02 23.39 6.89
CA ASN A 28 2.76 23.90 8.25
C ASN A 28 1.39 24.57 8.48
N LYS A 29 0.44 24.43 7.56
CA LYS A 29 -0.83 25.18 7.60
C LYS A 29 -2.04 24.29 7.73
N ILE A 30 -2.06 23.16 7.03
CA ILE A 30 -3.26 22.35 6.91
C ILE A 30 -3.06 20.99 7.57
N PRO A 31 -3.75 20.69 8.68
CA PRO A 31 -3.71 19.38 9.30
C PRO A 31 -4.56 18.38 8.53
N PHE A 32 -3.99 17.21 8.29
CA PHE A 32 -4.68 16.00 7.87
C PHE A 32 -4.43 14.91 8.89
N ASN A 33 -5.39 14.01 9.06
CA ASN A 33 -5.16 12.74 9.73
C ASN A 33 -4.34 11.87 8.77
N ALA A 34 -3.16 11.44 9.21
CA ALA A 34 -2.32 10.50 8.48
C ALA A 34 -2.40 9.13 9.16
N THR A 35 -2.63 8.09 8.36
CA THR A 35 -2.69 6.70 8.82
C THR A 35 -1.78 5.85 7.95
N LEU A 36 -0.83 5.13 8.55
CA LEU A 36 -0.03 4.13 7.86
C LEU A 36 -0.77 2.82 7.89
N LEU A 37 -1.12 2.32 6.71
CA LEU A 37 -1.84 1.06 6.55
C LEU A 37 -0.89 -0.02 6.03
N ARG A 38 -1.11 -1.25 6.49
CA ARG A 38 -0.60 -2.48 5.90
C ARG A 38 -1.76 -3.28 5.32
N GLN A 39 -1.69 -3.56 4.03
CA GLN A 39 -2.57 -4.50 3.36
C GLN A 39 -1.84 -5.82 3.11
N LYS A 40 -2.52 -6.95 3.32
CA LYS A 40 -2.02 -8.30 3.03
C LYS A 40 -2.82 -8.89 1.89
N TYR A 41 -2.15 -9.36 0.85
CA TYR A 41 -2.78 -10.01 -0.30
C TYR A 41 -2.49 -11.50 -0.34
N ASP A 42 -3.26 -12.22 -1.16
CA ASP A 42 -3.15 -13.66 -1.41
C ASP A 42 -2.07 -14.03 -2.44
N TYR A 43 -1.07 -13.18 -2.64
CA TYR A 43 0.12 -13.43 -3.45
C TYR A 43 1.33 -12.66 -2.89
N THR A 44 2.53 -13.05 -3.32
CA THR A 44 3.81 -12.48 -2.89
C THR A 44 4.62 -11.94 -4.07
N SER A 45 5.72 -11.22 -3.79
CA SER A 45 6.66 -10.78 -4.83
C SER A 45 7.23 -11.94 -5.66
N PHE A 46 7.42 -13.13 -5.05
CA PHE A 46 7.92 -14.32 -5.72
C PHE A 46 6.93 -14.90 -6.74
N ASP A 47 5.64 -14.56 -6.62
CA ASP A 47 4.61 -14.98 -7.54
C ASP A 47 4.52 -14.10 -8.79
N LEU A 48 5.04 -12.86 -8.74
CA LEU A 48 4.91 -11.86 -9.80
C LEU A 48 5.31 -12.39 -11.19
N PRO A 49 6.48 -13.05 -11.39
CA PRO A 49 6.85 -13.54 -12.72
C PRO A 49 5.86 -14.56 -13.27
N LYS A 50 5.24 -15.36 -12.40
CA LYS A 50 4.25 -16.36 -12.79
C LYS A 50 2.89 -15.73 -13.07
N ILE A 51 2.51 -14.72 -12.30
CA ILE A 51 1.27 -13.95 -12.49
C ILE A 51 1.34 -13.23 -13.84
N GLU A 52 2.43 -12.51 -14.14
CA GLU A 52 2.64 -11.79 -15.40
C GLU A 52 2.47 -12.67 -16.64
N VAL A 53 2.96 -13.91 -16.59
CA VAL A 53 2.90 -14.86 -17.71
C VAL A 53 1.53 -15.53 -17.84
N THR A 54 0.76 -15.59 -16.75
CA THR A 54 -0.48 -16.40 -16.68
C THR A 54 -1.76 -15.56 -16.77
N VAL A 55 -1.74 -14.32 -16.27
CA VAL A 55 -2.91 -13.43 -16.15
C VAL A 55 -3.17 -12.72 -17.47
N HIS A 56 -4.44 -12.44 -17.76
CA HIS A 56 -4.83 -11.75 -18.99
C HIS A 56 -4.20 -10.33 -19.03
N PRO A 57 -3.72 -9.83 -20.19
CA PRO A 57 -3.11 -8.50 -20.28
C PRO A 57 -3.95 -7.35 -19.71
N TYR A 58 -5.27 -7.41 -19.87
CA TYR A 58 -6.21 -6.42 -19.31
C TYR A 58 -6.33 -6.45 -17.78
N ASN A 59 -5.85 -7.51 -17.12
CA ASN A 59 -5.87 -7.65 -15.68
C ASN A 59 -4.50 -7.33 -15.04
N LEU A 60 -3.49 -6.96 -15.83
CA LEU A 60 -2.17 -6.63 -15.31
C LEU A 60 -2.19 -5.37 -14.42
N ASP A 61 -3.17 -4.47 -14.62
CA ASP A 61 -3.34 -3.26 -13.81
C ASP A 61 -3.71 -3.55 -12.34
N TYR A 62 -4.15 -4.78 -12.03
CA TYR A 62 -4.46 -5.21 -10.65
C TYR A 62 -3.25 -5.75 -9.90
N ILE A 63 -2.10 -5.92 -10.56
CA ILE A 63 -0.88 -6.43 -9.94
C ILE A 63 -0.12 -5.26 -9.29
N ASP A 64 0.07 -5.31 -7.98
CA ASP A 64 0.91 -4.34 -7.28
C ASP A 64 2.36 -4.86 -7.24
N TYR A 65 3.21 -4.26 -8.07
CA TYR A 65 4.64 -4.56 -8.14
C TYR A 65 5.43 -4.10 -6.91
N SER A 66 4.79 -3.34 -6.02
CA SER A 66 5.35 -2.93 -4.73
C SER A 66 5.04 -3.93 -3.61
N ILE A 67 4.47 -5.09 -3.92
CA ILE A 67 4.20 -6.10 -2.90
C ILE A 67 5.48 -6.72 -2.35
N SER A 68 5.49 -7.03 -1.06
CA SER A 68 6.61 -7.68 -0.38
C SER A 68 6.68 -9.19 -0.66
N ASP A 69 7.81 -9.78 -0.29
CA ASP A 69 8.05 -11.23 -0.26
C ASP A 69 7.03 -12.00 0.59
N GLU A 70 6.40 -11.32 1.55
CA GLU A 70 5.37 -11.91 2.38
C GLU A 70 3.96 -11.66 1.82
N GLY A 71 3.79 -10.81 0.81
CA GLY A 71 2.46 -10.42 0.32
C GLY A 71 1.89 -9.18 1.00
N SER A 72 2.75 -8.30 1.52
CA SER A 72 2.33 -7.07 2.19
C SER A 72 2.61 -5.83 1.36
N VAL A 73 1.69 -4.88 1.41
CA VAL A 73 1.81 -3.54 0.83
C VAL A 73 1.58 -2.51 1.92
N TYR A 74 2.38 -1.46 1.93
CA TYR A 74 2.32 -0.37 2.91
C TYR A 74 2.05 0.96 2.22
N PHE A 75 1.19 1.81 2.77
CA PHE A 75 0.96 3.17 2.26
C PHE A 75 0.36 4.07 3.32
N TRP A 76 0.56 5.38 3.14
CA TRP A 76 -0.10 6.40 3.94
C TRP A 76 -1.44 6.79 3.33
N GLN A 77 -2.45 6.92 4.17
CA GLN A 77 -3.73 7.53 3.85
C GLN A 77 -3.83 8.86 4.59
N PHE A 78 -4.18 9.93 3.86
CA PHE A 78 -4.36 11.28 4.40
C PHE A 78 -5.82 11.69 4.27
N GLU A 79 -6.44 12.10 5.37
CA GLU A 79 -7.84 12.50 5.42
C GLU A 79 -8.02 13.81 6.20
N GLY A 80 -8.70 14.78 5.59
CA GLY A 80 -8.91 16.09 6.21
C GLY A 80 -9.59 17.06 5.26
N GLN A 81 -10.35 18.01 5.81
CA GLN A 81 -11.02 19.06 5.04
C GLN A 81 -11.92 18.54 3.90
N GLY A 82 -12.59 17.41 4.11
CA GLY A 82 -13.42 16.76 3.09
C GLY A 82 -12.64 16.13 1.94
N ARG A 83 -11.31 16.04 2.04
CA ARG A 83 -10.43 15.40 1.07
C ARG A 83 -9.85 14.11 1.65
N LYS A 84 -9.61 13.16 0.77
CA LYS A 84 -8.94 11.90 1.05
C LYS A 84 -7.94 11.63 -0.07
N SER A 85 -6.71 11.29 0.30
CA SER A 85 -5.66 10.89 -0.65
C SER A 85 -4.82 9.76 -0.08
N LYS A 86 -4.04 9.12 -0.95
CA LYS A 86 -3.10 8.06 -0.58
C LYS A 86 -1.73 8.39 -1.16
N SER A 87 -0.68 7.97 -0.46
CA SER A 87 0.67 7.95 -1.02
C SER A 87 0.83 6.84 -2.06
N PRO A 88 1.97 6.81 -2.79
CA PRO A 88 2.46 5.58 -3.39
C PRO A 88 2.53 4.42 -2.39
N THR A 89 2.54 3.19 -2.91
CA THR A 89 2.70 1.96 -2.15
C THR A 89 4.18 1.61 -1.98
N PHE A 90 4.47 0.85 -0.92
CA PHE A 90 5.82 0.41 -0.56
C PHE A 90 5.80 -1.06 -0.17
N SER A 91 6.90 -1.77 -0.44
CA SER A 91 7.08 -3.18 -0.08
C SER A 91 7.54 -3.41 1.35
N THR A 92 7.95 -2.37 2.08
CA THR A 92 8.40 -2.49 3.47
C THR A 92 7.81 -1.41 4.35
N TYR A 93 7.58 -1.77 5.62
CA TYR A 93 7.15 -0.84 6.66
C TYR A 93 8.12 0.34 6.79
N PHE A 94 9.43 0.09 6.85
CA PHE A 94 10.43 1.15 7.05
C PHE A 94 10.48 2.13 5.87
N ALA A 95 10.37 1.65 4.64
CA ALA A 95 10.29 2.53 3.47
C ALA A 95 9.07 3.45 3.55
N ALA A 96 7.88 2.90 3.84
CA ALA A 96 6.68 3.71 4.02
C ALA A 96 6.81 4.69 5.19
N ARG A 97 7.31 4.21 6.34
CA ARG A 97 7.53 4.98 7.57
C ARG A 97 8.39 6.20 7.30
N ASP A 98 9.54 6.02 6.68
CA ASP A 98 10.52 7.07 6.49
C ASP A 98 10.08 8.07 5.42
N HIS A 99 9.26 7.62 4.45
CA HIS A 99 8.75 8.47 3.37
C HIS A 99 7.71 9.50 3.83
N ILE A 100 7.16 9.39 5.04
CA ILE A 100 6.24 10.42 5.59
C ILE A 100 6.88 11.82 5.62
N ASN A 101 8.21 11.86 5.77
CA ASN A 101 9.03 13.07 5.78
C ASN A 101 9.09 13.78 4.42
N SER A 102 8.80 13.09 3.31
CA SER A 102 8.83 13.71 1.98
C SER A 102 7.52 14.42 1.64
N TYR A 103 6.41 14.05 2.30
CA TYR A 103 5.11 14.62 2.01
C TYR A 103 4.90 15.96 2.71
N GLY A 104 5.41 16.13 3.93
CA GLY A 104 5.17 17.32 4.73
C GLY A 104 6.33 17.69 5.62
N THR A 105 6.30 18.91 6.16
CA THR A 105 7.38 19.50 6.95
C THR A 105 7.23 19.23 8.45
N LYS A 106 6.06 18.77 8.90
CA LYS A 106 5.75 18.50 10.30
C LYS A 106 4.66 17.43 10.43
N TYR A 107 4.85 16.50 11.37
CA TYR A 107 3.84 15.52 11.76
C TYR A 107 3.96 15.20 13.25
N ASP A 108 2.88 14.71 13.84
CA ASP A 108 2.78 14.16 15.18
C ASP A 108 2.07 12.81 15.06
N ILE A 109 2.86 11.73 15.00
CA ILE A 109 2.42 10.38 14.66
C ILE A 109 2.80 9.43 15.80
N SER A 110 1.84 8.62 16.22
CA SER A 110 2.05 7.49 17.12
C SER A 110 2.26 6.22 16.30
N TRP A 111 3.33 5.49 16.63
CA TRP A 111 3.79 4.26 15.96
C TRP A 111 3.34 3.00 16.67
#